data_AF-A0A820TWJ1-F1
#
_entry.id   AF-A0A820TWJ1-F1
#
_cell.length_a   1.000
_cell.length_b   1.000
_cell.length_c   1.000
_cell.angle_alpha   90.00
_cell.angle_beta   90.00
_cell.angle_gamma   90.00
#
_symmetry.space_group_name_H-M   'P 1'
#
loop_
_entity.id
_entity.type
_entity.pdbx_description
1 polymer ?
#
loop_
_entity_poly.entity_id
_entity_poly.type
_entity_poly.pdbx_seq_one_letter_code
_entity_poly.pdbx_strand_id
1 'polypeptide(L)'
;MSGEYDAILHWPFHFKVIFSLLNQSTAVGSNLLSDLSKSIWPNTRSACFQRPRLAMNEAYGIKRFIALDEFQMNRTHFVQNDTIFIKIELDFMSTPPENRSDAGEMLMIDEQHMDTVQEDLMRKIVFFNG
;
A
#
# COMPACT_ATOMS: atom_id res chain seq x y z
N MET A 1 -12.79 0.63 4.86
CA MET A 1 -13.51 0.59 6.15
C MET A 1 -14.80 1.35 5.98
N SER A 2 -15.84 1.02 6.75
CA SER A 2 -17.07 1.82 6.78
C SER A 2 -16.81 3.17 7.44
N GLY A 3 -17.16 4.26 6.75
CA GLY A 3 -17.04 5.63 7.25
C GLY A 3 -18.40 6.29 7.50
N GLU A 4 -18.42 7.28 8.39
CA GLU A 4 -19.61 8.09 8.70
C GLU A 4 -20.23 8.75 7.44
N TYR A 5 -19.38 9.10 6.47
CA TYR A 5 -19.77 9.80 5.25
C TYR A 5 -19.94 8.87 4.03
N ASP A 6 -19.94 7.54 4.20
CA ASP A 6 -20.01 6.58 3.08
C ASP A 6 -21.26 6.76 2.20
N ALA A 7 -22.34 7.32 2.74
CA ALA A 7 -23.59 7.56 2.01
C ALA A 7 -23.47 8.66 0.95
N ILE A 8 -22.52 9.59 1.10
CA ILE A 8 -22.32 10.73 0.19
C ILE A 8 -21.05 10.61 -0.66
N LEU A 9 -20.20 9.61 -0.39
CA LEU A 9 -19.00 9.34 -1.19
C LEU A 9 -19.33 8.60 -2.49
N HIS A 10 -18.50 8.82 -3.51
CA HIS A 10 -18.59 8.09 -4.77
C HIS A 10 -18.07 6.66 -4.64
N TRP A 11 -18.84 5.72 -5.17
CA TRP A 11 -18.51 4.29 -5.19
C TRP A 11 -18.61 3.71 -6.60
N PRO A 12 -17.77 2.72 -6.96
CA PRO A 12 -16.65 2.19 -6.18
C PRO A 12 -15.49 3.20 -5.99
N PHE A 13 -14.69 3.00 -4.96
CA PHE A 13 -13.47 3.77 -4.71
C PHE A 13 -12.53 3.63 -5.91
N HIS A 14 -12.05 4.74 -6.45
CA HIS A 14 -11.32 4.79 -7.72
C HIS A 14 -10.10 5.71 -7.72
N PHE A 15 -9.81 6.37 -6.59
CA PHE A 15 -8.64 7.24 -6.48
C PHE A 15 -7.35 6.41 -6.46
N LYS A 16 -6.32 6.91 -7.15
CA LYS A 16 -5.01 6.28 -7.14
C LYS A 16 -4.46 6.31 -5.70
N VAL A 17 -3.99 5.16 -5.24
CA VAL A 17 -3.37 5.03 -3.91
C VAL A 17 -1.88 4.87 -4.11
N ILE A 18 -1.08 5.66 -3.39
CA ILE A 18 0.38 5.63 -3.44
C ILE A 18 0.88 5.19 -2.07
N PHE A 19 1.70 4.14 -2.06
CA PHE A 19 2.35 3.61 -0.89
C PHE A 19 3.84 3.91 -0.98
N SER A 20 4.41 4.53 0.04
CA SER A 20 5.82 4.91 0.06
C SER A 20 6.50 4.42 1.34
N LEU A 21 7.59 3.67 1.20
CA LEU A 21 8.51 3.37 2.29
C LEU A 21 9.50 4.52 2.39
N LEU A 22 9.44 5.26 3.50
CA LEU A 22 10.19 6.50 3.66
C LEU A 22 11.66 6.26 3.91
N ASN A 23 12.51 6.98 3.19
CA ASN A 23 13.93 7.03 3.47
C ASN A 23 14.18 7.93 4.70
N GLN A 24 14.73 7.35 5.76
CA GLN A 24 15.04 8.00 7.04
C GLN A 24 16.49 8.49 7.13
N SER A 25 17.29 8.34 6.07
CA SER A 25 18.70 8.69 6.09
C SER A 25 18.90 10.21 6.22
N THR A 26 19.54 10.63 7.30
CA THR A 26 19.88 12.05 7.56
C THR A 26 21.25 12.46 7.01
N ALA A 27 21.94 11.59 6.27
CA ALA A 27 23.30 11.85 5.83
C ALA A 27 23.36 13.01 4.82
N VAL A 28 24.37 13.88 4.92
CA VAL A 28 24.53 14.99 3.97
C VAL A 28 24.72 14.43 2.56
N GLY A 29 23.75 14.64 1.66
CA GLY A 29 23.69 14.05 0.32
C GLY A 29 22.75 12.84 0.16
N SER A 30 22.16 12.32 1.25
CA SER A 30 21.20 11.21 1.24
C SER A 30 19.84 11.55 0.63
N ASN A 31 19.51 12.85 0.51
CA ASN A 31 18.34 13.33 -0.23
C ASN A 31 18.32 12.90 -1.71
N LEU A 32 19.41 12.30 -2.21
CA LEU A 32 19.45 11.69 -3.55
C LEU A 32 18.72 10.34 -3.62
N LEU A 33 18.60 9.61 -2.51
CA LEU A 33 17.77 8.40 -2.45
C LEU A 33 16.34 8.81 -2.11
N SER A 34 15.44 8.72 -3.09
CA SER A 34 14.02 8.99 -2.91
C SER A 34 13.31 7.85 -2.16
N ASP A 35 12.16 8.16 -1.57
CA ASP A 35 11.27 7.15 -1.00
C ASP A 35 10.95 6.05 -2.03
N LEU A 36 10.92 4.80 -1.58
CA LEU A 36 10.49 3.70 -2.44
C LEU A 36 8.97 3.73 -2.53
N SER A 37 8.45 4.19 -3.67
CA SER A 37 7.03 4.40 -3.88
C SER A 37 6.44 3.43 -4.90
N LYS A 38 5.27 2.88 -4.60
CA LYS A 38 4.45 2.11 -5.54
C LYS A 38 3.02 2.60 -5.49
N SER A 39 2.39 2.69 -6.67
CA SER A 39 1.00 3.14 -6.77
C SER A 39 0.09 2.08 -7.34
N ILE A 40 -1.15 2.07 -6.90
CA ILE A 40 -2.21 1.21 -7.42
C ILE A 40 -3.38 2.05 -7.93
N TRP A 41 -3.99 1.55 -8.99
CA TRP A 41 -5.29 1.99 -9.47
C TRP A 41 -6.35 0.99 -9.00
N PRO A 42 -7.29 1.39 -8.13
CA PRO A 42 -8.31 0.48 -7.63
C PRO A 42 -9.07 -0.24 -8.75
N ASN A 43 -9.15 -1.58 -8.67
CA ASN A 43 -10.01 -2.33 -9.56
C ASN A 43 -11.46 -2.18 -9.10
N THR A 44 -12.18 -1.26 -9.74
CA THR A 44 -13.62 -0.99 -9.52
C THR A 44 -14.56 -2.20 -9.59
N ARG A 45 -14.12 -3.36 -10.10
CA ARG A 45 -14.89 -4.62 -10.07
C ARG A 45 -14.64 -5.47 -8.82
N SER A 46 -13.58 -5.21 -8.07
CA SER A 46 -13.24 -5.94 -6.85
C SER A 46 -14.12 -5.51 -5.67
N ALA A 47 -14.44 -6.47 -4.79
CA ALA A 47 -15.16 -6.24 -3.54
C ALA A 47 -14.42 -5.27 -2.60
N CYS A 48 -13.09 -5.25 -2.63
CA CYS A 48 -12.23 -4.41 -1.80
C CYS A 48 -12.55 -2.91 -1.92
N PHE A 49 -13.04 -2.48 -3.09
CA PHE A 49 -13.27 -1.07 -3.41
C PHE A 49 -14.76 -0.72 -3.54
N GLN A 50 -15.65 -1.66 -3.27
CA GLN A 50 -17.08 -1.37 -3.20
C GLN A 50 -17.43 -0.61 -1.91
N ARG A 51 -18.62 -0.03 -1.89
CA ARG A 51 -19.17 0.56 -0.66
C ARG A 51 -19.17 -0.47 0.46
N PRO A 52 -18.54 -0.18 1.62
CA PRO A 52 -18.54 -1.07 2.76
C PRO A 52 -19.96 -1.42 3.21
N ARG A 53 -20.19 -2.71 3.41
CA ARG A 53 -21.42 -3.24 4.03
C ARG A 53 -21.20 -3.71 5.46
N LEU A 54 -19.93 -3.91 5.82
CA LEU A 54 -19.43 -4.32 7.13
C LEU A 54 -18.39 -3.29 7.58
N ALA A 55 -17.84 -3.47 8.79
CA ALA A 55 -16.83 -2.56 9.35
C ALA A 55 -15.59 -2.39 8.45
N MET A 56 -15.19 -3.44 7.74
CA MET A 56 -14.01 -3.45 6.88
C MET A 56 -14.30 -4.13 5.55
N ASN A 57 -13.70 -3.61 4.47
CA ASN A 57 -13.64 -4.30 3.19
C ASN A 57 -12.49 -5.30 3.22
N GLU A 58 -12.51 -6.28 2.32
CA GLU A 58 -11.38 -7.16 2.08
C GLU A 58 -10.11 -6.36 1.79
N ALA A 59 -9.00 -6.79 2.40
CA ALA A 59 -7.72 -6.13 2.24
C ALA A 59 -7.23 -6.25 0.79
N TYR A 60 -6.59 -5.19 0.33
CA TYR A 60 -6.02 -5.11 -1.00
C TYR A 60 -4.63 -4.51 -0.90
N GLY A 61 -3.64 -5.11 -1.56
CA GLY A 61 -2.26 -4.67 -1.42
C GLY A 61 -1.36 -5.09 -2.57
N ILE A 62 -0.06 -4.82 -2.39
CA ILE A 62 0.98 -5.08 -3.37
C ILE A 62 1.81 -6.26 -2.87
N LYS A 63 1.66 -7.43 -3.50
CA LYS A 63 2.30 -8.69 -3.04
C LYS A 63 3.83 -8.59 -2.95
N ARG A 64 4.45 -7.82 -3.84
CA ARG A 64 5.91 -7.57 -3.85
C ARG A 64 6.16 -6.08 -3.77
N PHE A 65 6.21 -5.54 -2.56
CA PHE A 65 6.50 -4.12 -2.35
C PHE A 65 7.98 -3.79 -2.60
N ILE A 66 8.90 -4.50 -1.96
CA ILE A 66 10.34 -4.43 -2.18
C ILE A 66 10.90 -5.86 -2.13
N ALA A 67 11.95 -6.15 -2.90
CA ALA A 67 12.65 -7.42 -2.77
C ALA A 67 13.43 -7.44 -1.44
N LEU A 68 13.50 -8.60 -0.76
CA LEU A 68 14.08 -8.67 0.58
C LEU A 68 15.59 -8.38 0.57
N ASP A 69 16.29 -8.84 -0.45
CA ASP A 69 17.69 -8.53 -0.71
C ASP A 69 17.92 -7.03 -0.93
N GLU A 70 17.08 -6.39 -1.75
CA GLU A 70 17.10 -4.94 -1.96
C GLU A 70 16.86 -4.17 -0.66
N PHE A 71 15.89 -4.61 0.15
CA PHE A 71 15.62 -4.03 1.47
C PHE A 71 16.81 -4.18 2.41
N GLN A 72 17.44 -5.36 2.45
CA GLN A 72 18.59 -5.64 3.30
C GLN A 72 19.80 -4.77 2.93
N MET A 73 20.07 -4.62 1.63
CA MET A 73 21.16 -3.77 1.13
C MET A 73 20.97 -2.30 1.51
N ASN A 74 19.73 -1.83 1.57
CA ASN A 74 19.38 -0.44 1.89
C ASN A 74 18.82 -0.27 3.31
N ARG A 75 19.00 -1.26 4.19
CA ARG A 75 18.33 -1.30 5.50
C ARG A 75 18.61 -0.07 6.35
N THR A 76 19.84 0.45 6.32
CA THR A 76 20.25 1.64 7.09
C THR A 76 19.57 2.93 6.63
N HIS A 77 19.01 2.96 5.42
CA HIS A 77 18.23 4.08 4.91
C HIS A 77 16.77 3.99 5.34
N PHE A 78 16.19 2.79 5.38
CA PHE A 78 14.76 2.60 5.66
C PHE A 78 14.44 2.25 7.11
N VAL A 79 15.41 1.80 7.90
CA VAL A 79 15.22 1.39 9.31
C VAL A 79 16.10 2.26 10.21
N GLN A 80 15.47 3.03 11.08
CA GLN A 80 16.14 3.77 12.15
C GLN A 80 15.47 3.41 13.48
N ASN A 81 16.26 3.13 14.52
CA ASN A 81 15.74 2.73 15.84
C ASN A 81 14.72 1.59 15.76
N ASP A 82 15.02 0.56 14.95
CA ASP A 82 14.13 -0.59 14.69
C ASP A 82 12.73 -0.21 14.19
N THR A 83 12.61 0.95 13.53
CA THR A 83 11.34 1.51 13.07
C THR A 83 11.42 1.80 11.57
N ILE A 84 10.32 1.52 10.86
CA ILE A 84 10.09 1.94 9.48
C ILE A 84 8.91 2.93 9.45
N PHE A 85 8.87 3.79 8.43
CA PHE A 85 7.71 4.64 8.17
C PHE A 85 7.12 4.32 6.80
N ILE A 86 5.79 4.13 6.77
CA ILE A 86 5.02 3.94 5.55
C ILE A 86 4.08 5.12 5.40
N LYS A 87 4.13 5.79 4.26
CA LYS A 87 3.23 6.86 3.89
C LYS A 87 2.21 6.34 2.88
N ILE A 88 0.94 6.67 3.09
CA ILE A 88 -0.14 6.37 2.14
C ILE A 88 -0.73 7.70 1.68
N GLU A 89 -0.77 7.91 0.37
CA GLU A 89 -1.34 9.09 -0.25
C GLU A 89 -2.45 8.71 -1.22
N LEU A 90 -3.47 9.56 -1.27
CA LEU A 90 -4.54 9.48 -2.26
C LEU A 90 -4.34 10.60 -3.27
N ASP A 91 -4.25 10.23 -4.53
CA ASP A 91 -4.21 11.18 -5.64
C ASP A 91 -5.62 11.29 -6.24
N PHE A 92 -6.24 12.45 -5.97
CA PHE A 92 -7.59 12.81 -6.42
C PHE A 92 -7.59 13.48 -7.79
N MET A 93 -6.41 13.83 -8.33
CA MET A 93 -6.27 14.63 -9.54
C MET A 93 -5.91 13.79 -10.76
N SER A 94 -5.26 12.64 -10.57
CA SER A 94 -4.94 11.76 -11.69
C SER A 94 -6.14 10.95 -12.17
N THR A 95 -6.12 10.63 -13.47
CA THR A 95 -7.08 9.73 -14.11
C THR A 95 -6.42 8.38 -14.42
N PRO A 96 -7.18 7.27 -14.37
CA PRO A 96 -6.64 5.96 -14.72
C PRO A 96 -6.16 5.95 -16.19
N PRO A 97 -5.03 5.27 -16.50
CA PRO A 97 -4.61 5.11 -17.89
C PRO A 97 -5.66 4.35 -18.71
N GLU A 98 -5.85 4.74 -19.98
CA GLU A 98 -6.88 4.17 -20.87
C GLU A 98 -6.68 2.65 -21.10
N ASN A 99 -5.43 2.18 -21.10
CA ASN A 99 -5.08 0.76 -21.23
C ASN A 99 -4.81 0.14 -19.85
N ARG A 100 -5.82 -0.55 -19.30
CA ARG A 100 -5.77 -1.22 -17.98
C ARG A 100 -4.89 -2.50 -17.94
N SER A 101 -4.01 -2.73 -18.92
CA SER A 101 -3.12 -3.92 -18.94
C SER A 101 -2.00 -3.85 -17.90
N ASP A 102 -1.65 -2.65 -17.41
CA ASP A 102 -0.56 -2.42 -16.46
C ASP A 102 -0.99 -2.51 -14.99
N ALA A 103 -2.09 -3.22 -14.70
CA ALA A 103 -2.36 -3.69 -13.35
C ALA A 103 -1.32 -4.76 -12.99
N GLY A 104 -0.07 -4.34 -12.74
CA GLY A 104 1.03 -5.21 -12.36
C GLY A 104 0.56 -6.15 -11.25
N GLU A 105 0.79 -7.46 -11.43
CA GLU A 105 0.25 -8.59 -10.65
C GLU A 105 -0.36 -8.17 -9.30
N MET A 106 -1.63 -7.76 -9.36
CA MET A 106 -2.36 -7.22 -8.24
C MET A 106 -3.28 -8.32 -7.75
N LEU A 107 -2.97 -8.87 -6.58
CA LEU A 107 -3.67 -10.04 -6.04
C LEU A 107 -4.47 -9.64 -4.82
N MET A 108 -5.71 -10.13 -4.76
CA MET A 108 -6.45 -10.19 -3.51
C MET A 108 -5.56 -10.93 -2.51
N ILE A 109 -5.35 -10.36 -1.33
CA ILE A 109 -4.53 -11.00 -0.30
C ILE A 109 -5.40 -12.13 0.26
N ASP A 110 -5.19 -13.34 -0.24
CA ASP A 110 -5.70 -14.54 0.40
C ASP A 110 -4.83 -14.83 1.62
N GLU A 111 -5.40 -14.68 2.81
CA GLU A 111 -4.72 -14.98 4.07
C GLU A 111 -4.25 -16.45 4.14
N GLN A 112 -4.84 -17.36 3.37
CA GLN A 112 -4.53 -18.80 3.44
C GLN A 112 -3.24 -19.21 2.69
N HIS A 113 -2.68 -18.35 1.84
CA HIS A 113 -1.47 -18.63 1.03
C HIS A 113 -0.29 -17.70 1.32
N MET A 114 -0.33 -16.97 2.43
CA MET A 114 0.75 -16.07 2.85
C MET A 114 1.71 -16.82 3.76
N ASP A 115 2.96 -17.00 3.33
CA ASP A 115 3.99 -17.64 4.17
C ASP A 115 4.18 -16.86 5.48
N THR A 116 4.48 -17.57 6.58
CA THR A 116 4.48 -17.02 7.96
C THR A 116 5.30 -15.74 8.13
N VAL A 117 6.39 -15.57 7.36
CA VAL A 117 7.26 -14.38 7.39
C VAL A 117 6.59 -13.16 6.74
N GLN A 118 5.90 -13.37 5.62
CA GLN A 118 5.11 -12.31 4.98
C GLN A 118 3.86 -12.01 5.78
N GLU A 119 3.29 -13.01 6.46
CA GLU A 119 2.15 -12.85 7.34
C GLU A 119 2.51 -11.98 8.55
N ASP A 120 3.64 -12.21 9.21
CA ASP A 120 4.10 -11.38 10.33
C ASP A 120 4.45 -9.94 9.89
N LEU A 121 5.07 -9.78 8.71
CA LEU A 121 5.37 -8.46 8.16
C LEU A 121 4.09 -7.70 7.78
N MET A 122 3.13 -8.38 7.15
CA MET A 122 1.85 -7.79 6.75
C MET A 122 0.95 -7.55 7.96
N ARG A 123 0.94 -8.42 8.98
CA ARG A 123 0.28 -8.15 10.26
C ARG A 123 0.91 -6.95 10.98
N LYS A 124 2.21 -6.70 10.86
CA LYS A 124 2.82 -5.49 11.42
C LYS A 124 2.51 -4.22 10.62
N ILE A 125 2.28 -4.34 9.31
CA ILE A 125 2.01 -3.20 8.42
C ILE A 125 0.51 -2.85 8.35
N VAL A 126 -0.37 -3.85 8.34
CA VAL A 126 -1.83 -3.68 8.22
C VAL A 126 -2.47 -3.32 9.57
N PHE A 127 -1.85 -3.70 10.70
CA PHE A 127 -2.35 -3.37 12.03
C PHE A 127 -1.77 -2.03 12.53
N PHE A 128 -2.04 -0.95 11.78
CA PHE A 128 -2.28 0.34 12.42
C PHE A 128 -3.78 0.48 12.66
N ASN A 129 -4.27 -0.21 13.68
CA ASN A 129 -5.37 0.22 14.54
C ASN A 129 -5.54 -0.83 15.64
N GLY A 130 -5.31 -0.41 16.89
CA GLY A 130 -5.71 -1.16 18.07
C GLY A 130 -7.21 -1.16 18.30
#